data_AF-A0A7Y9ERZ8-F1
#
_entry.id   AF-A0A7Y9ERZ8-F1
#
_cell.length_a   1.000
_cell.length_b   1.000
_cell.length_c   1.000
_cell.angle_alpha   90.00
_cell.angle_beta   90.00
_cell.angle_gamma   90.00
#
_symmetry.space_group_name_H-M   'P 1'
#
loop_
_entity.id
_entity.type
_entity.pdbx_description
1 polymer ?
#
loop_
_entity_poly.entity_id
_entity_poly.type
_entity_poly.pdbx_seq_one_letter_code
_entity_poly.pdbx_strand_id
1 'polypeptide(L)'
;MDDEENFYAHPSTLLGALQRGMGRGVIQAMDDPAAAVEAVLSCLRRDHRWSWDVDERAVYLARLVCDLEIPIDRLLAVLDQTPLEDDENGAALTLEVLETLGRAGHQQAIDGVRRHIIQGPHWLQALHVVGPSWDAELWEDLYPHLRDRIATVDRRLILCRSLPWTRWAAQDERVAAAIVDARNASARPLSEPPADPELAQARRWAATPDHPQYWLSVWVLATTGDEHDVPALLGAVGRVRTRDGGLGWCYRDLVAGLTRIGGDRAAQIVPRLKRLWFSPHTYERAAVLKALVAFAPAGEPPWQLLEGLWDCEANVRELAAAHVQLTGTTRARLRYLRDDPMETPEVRGAAAQRLG
;
A
#
# COMPACT_ATOMS: atom_id res chain seq x y z
N MET A 1 -10.06 -26.20 -3.71
CA MET A 1 -8.70 -25.70 -3.96
C MET A 1 -8.86 -24.22 -4.11
N ASP A 2 -8.38 -23.46 -3.12
CA ASP A 2 -8.61 -22.01 -3.05
C ASP A 2 -7.77 -21.32 -4.13
N ASP A 3 -8.39 -20.46 -4.93
CA ASP A 3 -7.70 -19.68 -5.98
C ASP A 3 -6.60 -18.74 -5.42
N GLU A 4 -6.59 -18.48 -4.10
CA GLU A 4 -5.48 -17.78 -3.41
C GLU A 4 -4.15 -18.55 -3.47
N GLU A 5 -4.16 -19.89 -3.47
CA GLU A 5 -2.94 -20.73 -3.59
C GLU A 5 -2.27 -20.59 -4.96
N ASN A 6 -3.01 -20.14 -5.99
CA ASN A 6 -2.50 -19.98 -7.35
C ASN A 6 -2.05 -18.54 -7.67
N PHE A 7 -2.60 -17.52 -7.01
CA PHE A 7 -2.23 -16.12 -7.28
C PHE A 7 -0.94 -15.71 -6.56
N TYR A 8 -0.65 -16.30 -5.40
CA TYR A 8 0.53 -15.98 -4.63
C TYR A 8 1.38 -17.21 -4.36
N ALA A 9 2.70 -17.08 -4.46
CA ALA A 9 3.61 -18.07 -3.90
C ALA A 9 3.46 -18.14 -2.37
N HIS A 10 3.83 -19.28 -1.79
CA HIS A 10 3.71 -19.52 -0.36
C HIS A 10 4.51 -18.45 0.44
N PRO A 11 3.94 -17.87 1.52
CA PRO A 11 4.55 -16.75 2.26
C PRO A 11 5.89 -17.09 2.93
N SER A 12 6.28 -18.37 2.95
CA SER A 12 7.61 -18.78 3.41
C SER A 12 8.73 -18.65 2.39
N THR A 13 8.39 -18.56 1.11
CA THR A 13 9.34 -18.44 0.00
C THR A 13 9.74 -16.98 -0.23
N LEU A 14 10.89 -16.75 -0.86
CA LEU A 14 11.36 -15.42 -1.25
C LEU A 14 10.30 -14.68 -2.08
N LEU A 15 9.85 -15.30 -3.17
CA LEU A 15 8.84 -14.71 -4.04
C LEU A 15 7.53 -14.41 -3.28
N GLY A 16 7.02 -15.37 -2.49
CA GLY A 16 5.78 -15.17 -1.73
C GLY A 16 5.88 -14.08 -0.67
N ALA A 17 7.08 -13.86 -0.11
CA ALA A 17 7.35 -12.77 0.81
C ALA A 17 7.41 -11.40 0.10
N LEU A 18 8.09 -11.31 -1.04
CA LEU A 18 8.16 -10.09 -1.84
C LEU A 18 6.78 -9.70 -2.40
N GLN A 19 6.00 -10.68 -2.88
CA GLN A 19 4.61 -10.50 -3.34
C GLN A 19 3.67 -9.97 -2.25
N ARG A 20 4.04 -10.06 -0.97
CA ARG A 20 3.28 -9.52 0.18
C ARG A 20 3.98 -8.36 0.88
N GLY A 21 5.09 -7.86 0.32
CA GLY A 21 5.83 -6.74 0.90
C GLY A 21 6.32 -7.02 2.32
N MET A 22 6.60 -8.28 2.63
CA MET A 22 7.00 -8.69 3.98
C MET A 22 8.47 -8.37 4.21
N GLY A 23 8.80 -7.88 5.41
CA GLY A 23 10.17 -7.56 5.76
C GLY A 23 11.13 -8.75 5.65
N ARG A 24 10.65 -9.98 5.88
CA ARG A 24 11.44 -11.20 5.68
C ARG A 24 11.83 -11.45 4.23
N GLY A 25 11.07 -10.92 3.27
CA GLY A 25 11.43 -10.97 1.86
C GLY A 25 12.71 -10.20 1.59
N VAL A 26 12.91 -9.05 2.25
CA VAL A 26 14.16 -8.28 2.17
C VAL A 26 15.31 -9.03 2.81
N ILE A 27 15.09 -9.65 3.98
CA ILE A 27 16.12 -10.45 4.66
C ILE A 27 16.56 -11.62 3.77
N GLN A 28 15.60 -12.38 3.21
CA GLN A 28 15.89 -13.49 2.31
C GLN A 28 16.55 -13.04 1.00
N ALA A 29 16.20 -11.85 0.50
CA ALA A 29 16.80 -11.30 -0.71
C ALA A 29 18.31 -11.04 -0.56
N MET A 30 18.75 -10.68 0.64
CA MET A 30 20.18 -10.46 0.91
C MET A 30 20.98 -11.77 1.02
N ASP A 31 20.33 -12.90 1.29
CA ASP A 31 20.97 -14.22 1.37
C ASP A 31 21.24 -14.81 -0.03
N ASP A 32 20.35 -14.55 -1.01
CA ASP A 32 20.51 -14.95 -2.42
C ASP A 32 20.09 -13.81 -3.37
N PRO A 33 20.99 -12.84 -3.62
CA PRO A 33 20.71 -11.68 -4.45
C PRO A 33 20.30 -12.05 -5.89
N ALA A 34 20.89 -13.10 -6.47
CA ALA A 34 20.60 -13.49 -7.85
C ALA A 34 19.15 -13.96 -8.01
N ALA A 35 18.67 -14.82 -7.09
CA ALA A 35 17.27 -15.22 -7.07
C ALA A 35 16.34 -14.04 -6.74
N ALA A 36 16.79 -13.12 -5.89
CA ALA A 36 16.03 -11.94 -5.50
C ALA A 36 15.79 -10.96 -6.66
N VAL A 37 16.78 -10.72 -7.51
CA VAL A 37 16.63 -9.86 -8.70
C VAL A 37 15.48 -10.36 -9.58
N GLU A 38 15.45 -11.66 -9.89
CA GLU A 38 14.38 -12.22 -10.72
C GLU A 38 13.02 -12.23 -10.01
N ALA A 39 12.99 -12.42 -8.69
CA ALA A 39 11.76 -12.34 -7.90
C ALA A 39 11.20 -10.91 -7.84
N VAL A 40 12.04 -9.88 -7.72
CA VAL A 40 11.65 -8.46 -7.80
C VAL A 40 11.09 -8.14 -9.18
N LEU A 41 11.80 -8.52 -10.25
CA LEU A 41 11.31 -8.30 -11.62
C LEU A 41 10.00 -9.06 -11.90
N SER A 42 9.79 -10.22 -11.28
CA SER A 42 8.51 -10.94 -11.33
C SER A 42 7.39 -10.16 -10.64
N CYS A 43 7.66 -9.50 -9.51
CA CYS A 43 6.68 -8.65 -8.83
C CYS A 43 6.36 -7.37 -9.61
N LEU A 44 7.27 -6.88 -10.44
CA LEU A 44 7.02 -5.72 -11.31
C LEU A 44 6.20 -6.08 -12.55
N ARG A 45 6.39 -7.30 -13.07
CA ARG A 45 5.62 -7.82 -14.22
C ARG A 45 4.15 -8.09 -13.90
N ARG A 46 3.83 -8.37 -12.64
CA ARG A 46 2.48 -8.66 -12.16
C ARG A 46 2.25 -8.02 -10.80
N ASP A 47 1.31 -7.09 -10.71
CA ASP A 47 0.98 -6.45 -9.44
C ASP A 47 0.24 -7.44 -8.52
N HIS A 48 0.89 -7.78 -7.41
CA HIS A 48 0.34 -8.66 -6.38
C HIS A 48 -0.27 -7.90 -5.20
N ARG A 49 -0.46 -6.58 -5.32
CA ARG A 49 -1.20 -5.81 -4.31
C ARG A 49 -2.65 -6.28 -4.29
N TRP A 50 -3.14 -6.62 -3.11
CA TRP A 50 -4.55 -7.00 -2.94
C TRP A 50 -5.48 -5.84 -3.33
N SER A 51 -5.13 -4.63 -2.91
CA SER A 51 -5.75 -3.39 -3.33
C SER A 51 -4.65 -2.37 -3.59
N TRP A 52 -4.48 -2.08 -4.87
CA TRP A 52 -3.55 -1.10 -5.41
C TRP A 52 -3.73 0.33 -4.84
N ASP A 53 -4.91 0.66 -4.31
CA ASP A 53 -5.21 2.00 -3.77
C ASP A 53 -4.64 2.22 -2.37
N VAL A 54 -4.27 1.14 -1.66
CA VAL A 54 -3.91 1.20 -0.23
C VAL A 54 -2.64 0.45 0.14
N ASP A 55 -2.04 -0.33 -0.77
CA ASP A 55 -0.80 -1.08 -0.51
C ASP A 55 0.42 -0.28 -1.00
N GLU A 56 1.34 0.01 -0.08
CA GLU A 56 2.49 0.91 -0.27
C GLU A 56 3.71 0.19 -0.87
N ARG A 57 3.49 -0.69 -1.86
CA ARG A 57 4.54 -1.56 -2.39
C ARG A 57 5.69 -0.85 -3.10
N ALA A 58 5.47 0.35 -3.64
CA ALA A 58 6.44 1.04 -4.47
C ALA A 58 7.75 1.35 -3.73
N VAL A 59 7.69 1.92 -2.52
CA VAL A 59 8.88 2.23 -1.70
C VAL A 59 9.64 0.96 -1.32
N TYR A 60 8.93 -0.13 -1.02
CA TYR A 60 9.52 -1.42 -0.71
C TYR A 60 10.33 -1.99 -1.88
N LEU A 61 9.75 -2.01 -3.08
CA LEU A 61 10.43 -2.52 -4.28
C LEU A 61 11.53 -1.59 -4.76
N ALA A 62 11.36 -0.26 -4.65
CA ALA A 62 12.39 0.72 -5.00
C ALA A 62 13.65 0.55 -4.14
N ARG A 63 13.49 0.31 -2.83
CA ARG A 63 14.62 -0.02 -1.94
C ARG A 63 15.32 -1.31 -2.36
N LEU A 64 14.56 -2.36 -2.67
CA LEU A 64 15.15 -3.62 -3.15
C LEU A 64 15.90 -3.45 -4.48
N VAL A 65 15.40 -2.60 -5.39
CA VAL A 65 16.09 -2.24 -6.63
C VAL A 65 17.44 -1.60 -6.33
N CYS A 66 17.50 -0.68 -5.36
CA CYS A 66 18.76 -0.07 -4.93
C CYS A 66 19.68 -1.06 -4.20
N ASP A 67 19.16 -1.80 -3.22
CA ASP A 67 19.92 -2.70 -2.36
C ASP A 67 20.50 -3.90 -3.15
N LEU A 68 19.81 -4.35 -4.21
CA LEU A 68 20.25 -5.42 -5.12
C LEU A 68 20.98 -4.90 -6.37
N GLU A 69 21.19 -3.58 -6.48
CA GLU A 69 21.81 -2.92 -7.63
C GLU A 69 21.17 -3.30 -8.98
N ILE A 70 19.83 -3.41 -9.02
CA ILE A 70 19.11 -3.78 -10.25
C ILE A 70 19.23 -2.65 -11.26
N PRO A 71 19.75 -2.91 -12.47
CA PRO A 71 19.85 -1.89 -13.51
C PRO A 71 18.49 -1.32 -13.91
N ILE A 72 18.36 0.02 -13.97
CA ILE A 72 17.09 0.71 -14.27
C ILE A 72 16.54 0.36 -15.65
N ASP A 73 17.40 0.03 -16.62
CA ASP A 73 17.00 -0.46 -17.94
C ASP A 73 16.21 -1.76 -17.86
N ARG A 74 16.42 -2.61 -16.84
CA ARG A 74 15.60 -3.81 -16.61
C ARG A 74 14.17 -3.44 -16.21
N LEU A 75 13.98 -2.39 -15.42
CA LEU A 75 12.64 -1.90 -15.03
C LEU A 75 11.94 -1.27 -16.23
N LEU A 76 12.66 -0.45 -17.00
CA LEU A 76 12.13 0.15 -18.23
C LEU A 76 11.76 -0.92 -19.27
N ALA A 77 12.56 -1.99 -19.38
CA ALA A 77 12.25 -3.11 -20.25
C ALA A 77 10.98 -3.86 -19.80
N VAL A 78 10.75 -4.01 -18.49
CA VAL A 78 9.47 -4.55 -17.97
C VAL A 78 8.32 -3.65 -18.41
N LEU A 79 8.41 -2.35 -18.16
CA LEU A 79 7.38 -1.38 -18.53
C LEU A 79 7.07 -1.36 -20.04
N ASP A 80 8.11 -1.37 -20.88
CA ASP A 80 7.95 -1.33 -22.33
C ASP A 80 7.34 -2.63 -22.90
N GLN A 81 7.53 -3.76 -22.20
CA GLN A 81 6.98 -5.06 -22.58
C GLN A 81 5.57 -5.31 -22.03
N THR A 82 5.11 -4.52 -21.07
CA THR A 82 3.76 -4.65 -20.51
C THR A 82 2.71 -4.27 -21.56
N PRO A 83 1.72 -5.13 -21.85
CA PRO A 83 0.62 -4.81 -22.76
C PRO A 83 -0.22 -3.61 -22.29
N LEU A 84 -0.85 -2.88 -23.22
CA LEU A 84 -1.77 -1.77 -22.87
C LEU A 84 -3.06 -2.25 -22.21
N GLU A 85 -3.49 -3.48 -22.52
CA GLU A 85 -4.69 -4.12 -21.97
C GLU A 85 -4.38 -4.94 -20.70
N ASP A 86 -3.32 -4.59 -19.98
CA ASP A 86 -2.87 -5.28 -18.77
C ASP A 86 -3.92 -5.17 -17.64
N ASP A 87 -4.60 -6.29 -17.36
CA ASP A 87 -5.54 -6.43 -16.25
C ASP A 87 -4.83 -6.69 -14.91
N GLU A 88 -3.50 -6.89 -14.92
CA GLU A 88 -2.66 -7.21 -13.77
C GLU A 88 -1.91 -5.99 -13.21
N ASN A 89 -2.16 -4.79 -13.75
CA ASN A 89 -1.63 -3.51 -13.27
C ASN A 89 -0.10 -3.41 -13.18
N GLY A 90 0.65 -4.27 -13.87
CA GLY A 90 2.11 -4.31 -13.82
C GLY A 90 2.75 -3.00 -14.29
N ALA A 91 2.15 -2.35 -15.29
CA ALA A 91 2.62 -1.04 -15.77
C ALA A 91 2.53 0.02 -14.66
N ALA A 92 1.44 0.06 -13.90
CA ALA A 92 1.26 1.04 -12.83
C ALA A 92 2.29 0.86 -11.71
N LEU A 93 2.44 -0.37 -11.21
CA LEU A 93 3.39 -0.67 -10.14
C LEU A 93 4.82 -0.35 -10.58
N THR A 94 5.21 -0.72 -11.80
CA THR A 94 6.54 -0.41 -12.34
C THR A 94 6.76 1.11 -12.44
N LEU A 95 5.74 1.86 -12.87
CA LEU A 95 5.80 3.32 -12.93
C LEU A 95 5.88 3.96 -11.54
N GLU A 96 5.14 3.46 -10.54
CA GLU A 96 5.22 3.93 -9.15
C GLU A 96 6.61 3.69 -8.55
N VAL A 97 7.25 2.55 -8.85
CA VAL A 97 8.63 2.27 -8.43
C VAL A 97 9.62 3.23 -9.11
N LEU A 98 9.50 3.44 -10.43
CA LEU A 98 10.35 4.38 -11.16
C LEU A 98 10.13 5.84 -10.69
N GLU A 99 8.91 6.21 -10.37
CA GLU A 99 8.57 7.50 -9.77
C GLU A 99 9.25 7.66 -8.41
N THR A 100 9.16 6.65 -7.55
CA THR A 100 9.77 6.67 -6.21
C THR A 100 11.29 6.82 -6.30
N LEU A 101 11.92 6.11 -7.24
CA LEU A 101 13.34 6.26 -7.55
C LEU A 101 13.67 7.68 -8.05
N GLY A 102 12.86 8.23 -8.95
CA GLY A 102 13.05 9.59 -9.46
C GLY A 102 12.94 10.65 -8.36
N ARG A 103 11.95 10.53 -7.46
CA ARG A 103 11.77 11.41 -6.30
C ARG A 103 12.96 11.36 -5.32
N ALA A 104 13.64 10.21 -5.25
CA ALA A 104 14.88 10.05 -4.51
C ALA A 104 16.15 10.53 -5.27
N GLY A 105 15.99 11.09 -6.48
CA GLY A 105 17.09 11.68 -7.26
C GLY A 105 17.83 10.72 -8.18
N HIS A 106 17.27 9.53 -8.47
CA HIS A 106 17.91 8.58 -9.40
C HIS A 106 17.76 9.06 -10.85
N GLN A 107 18.81 9.69 -11.38
CA GLN A 107 18.78 10.31 -12.71
C GLN A 107 18.41 9.35 -13.85
N GLN A 108 18.89 8.10 -13.80
CA GLN A 108 18.53 7.10 -14.81
C GLN A 108 17.03 6.78 -14.86
N ALA A 109 16.36 6.80 -13.70
CA ALA A 109 14.91 6.62 -13.63
C ALA A 109 14.18 7.85 -14.18
N ILE A 110 14.64 9.06 -13.83
CA ILE A 110 14.11 10.33 -14.35
C ILE A 110 14.19 10.36 -15.87
N ASP A 111 15.38 10.15 -16.43
CA ASP A 111 15.61 10.17 -17.88
C ASP A 111 14.83 9.06 -18.60
N GLY A 112 14.75 7.88 -17.98
CA GLY A 112 14.01 6.73 -18.47
C GLY A 112 12.52 7.01 -18.61
N VAL A 113 11.88 7.48 -17.54
CA VAL A 113 10.45 7.78 -17.52
C VAL A 113 10.14 8.96 -18.44
N ARG A 114 10.97 10.01 -18.48
CA ARG A 114 10.80 11.13 -19.43
C ARG A 114 10.81 10.63 -20.88
N ARG A 115 11.74 9.75 -21.24
CA ARG A 115 11.77 9.12 -22.57
C ARG A 115 10.51 8.28 -22.83
N HIS A 116 10.06 7.51 -21.84
CA HIS A 116 8.84 6.71 -21.95
C HIS A 116 7.59 7.58 -22.09
N ILE A 117 7.52 8.74 -21.42
CA ILE A 117 6.44 9.71 -21.62
C ILE A 117 6.43 10.22 -23.07
N ILE A 118 7.60 10.48 -23.65
CA ILE A 118 7.69 10.98 -25.03
C ILE A 118 7.32 9.89 -26.05
N GLN A 119 7.77 8.64 -25.87
CA GLN A 119 7.76 7.62 -26.92
C GLN A 119 7.04 6.31 -26.56
N GLY A 120 6.93 6.00 -25.27
CA GLY A 120 6.48 4.71 -24.76
C GLY A 120 4.96 4.51 -24.82
N PRO A 121 4.49 3.26 -24.77
CA PRO A 121 3.07 2.91 -24.85
C PRO A 121 2.28 3.44 -23.65
N HIS A 122 2.81 3.36 -22.43
CA HIS A 122 2.14 3.75 -21.18
C HIS A 122 2.36 5.23 -20.80
N TRP A 123 2.66 6.07 -21.78
CA TRP A 123 3.03 7.47 -21.55
C TRP A 123 2.04 8.28 -20.72
N LEU A 124 0.73 8.07 -20.93
CA LEU A 124 -0.32 8.83 -20.25
C LEU A 124 -0.34 8.48 -18.77
N GLN A 125 -0.20 7.18 -18.47
CA GLN A 125 -0.10 6.68 -17.10
C GLN A 125 1.19 7.16 -16.43
N ALA A 126 2.33 7.06 -17.13
CA ALA A 126 3.61 7.58 -16.65
C ALA A 126 3.52 9.06 -16.28
N LEU A 127 2.87 9.86 -17.14
CA LEU A 127 2.63 11.28 -16.89
C LEU A 127 1.73 11.52 -15.67
N HIS A 128 0.68 10.72 -15.49
CA HIS A 128 -0.22 10.82 -14.34
C HIS A 128 0.46 10.46 -13.02
N VAL A 129 1.41 9.53 -13.05
CA VAL A 129 2.17 9.11 -11.87
C VAL A 129 3.20 10.19 -11.48
N VAL A 130 3.97 10.72 -12.43
CA VAL A 130 5.04 11.69 -12.11
C VAL A 130 4.55 13.13 -11.98
N GLY A 131 3.51 13.53 -12.72
CA GLY A 131 3.00 14.90 -12.72
C GLY A 131 2.72 15.49 -11.33
N PRO A 132 1.95 14.82 -10.46
CA PRO A 132 1.69 15.31 -9.11
C PRO A 132 2.84 15.09 -8.12
N SER A 133 3.81 14.23 -8.44
CA SER A 133 4.79 13.70 -7.48
C SER A 133 6.20 14.29 -7.66
N TRP A 134 6.59 14.57 -8.89
CA TRP A 134 7.87 15.19 -9.24
C TRP A 134 7.76 16.71 -9.34
N ASP A 135 8.89 17.37 -9.08
CA ASP A 135 9.03 18.81 -9.33
C ASP A 135 8.72 19.14 -10.78
N ALA A 136 8.02 20.27 -11.00
CA ALA A 136 7.51 20.61 -12.32
C ALA A 136 8.60 20.80 -13.38
N GLU A 137 9.80 21.21 -12.96
CA GLU A 137 10.98 21.34 -13.83
C GLU A 137 11.34 20.01 -14.54
N LEU A 138 10.95 18.86 -13.95
CA LEU A 138 11.22 17.53 -14.50
C LEU A 138 10.20 17.06 -15.54
N TRP A 139 9.11 17.81 -15.79
CA TRP A 139 8.11 17.41 -16.79
C TRP A 139 7.50 18.56 -17.59
N GLU A 140 7.67 19.82 -17.19
CA GLU A 140 7.01 20.96 -17.85
C GLU A 140 7.48 21.15 -19.30
N ASP A 141 8.75 20.87 -19.56
CA ASP A 141 9.39 20.92 -20.87
C ASP A 141 8.94 19.80 -21.81
N LEU A 142 8.19 18.80 -21.31
CA LEU A 142 7.66 17.71 -22.12
C LEU A 142 6.46 18.15 -22.96
N TYR A 143 5.76 19.24 -22.59
CA TYR A 143 4.51 19.64 -23.25
C TYR A 143 4.63 19.78 -24.78
N PRO A 144 5.64 20.48 -25.35
CA PRO A 144 5.78 20.61 -26.80
C PRO A 144 5.91 19.27 -27.54
N HIS A 145 6.50 18.25 -26.90
CA HIS A 145 6.68 16.90 -27.43
C HIS A 145 5.40 16.06 -27.37
N LEU A 146 4.47 16.41 -26.50
CA LEU A 146 3.26 15.64 -26.24
C LEU A 146 2.02 16.20 -26.93
N ARG A 147 2.09 17.39 -27.55
CA ARG A 147 0.92 18.06 -28.17
C ARG A 147 0.10 17.14 -29.07
N ASP A 148 0.75 16.40 -29.96
CA ASP A 148 0.07 15.50 -30.89
C ASP A 148 -0.54 14.29 -30.16
N ARG A 149 0.15 13.76 -29.13
CA ARG A 149 -0.37 12.65 -28.31
C ARG A 149 -1.55 13.08 -27.45
N ILE A 150 -1.49 14.27 -26.85
CA ILE A 150 -2.57 14.85 -26.05
C ILE A 150 -3.83 15.03 -26.90
N ALA A 151 -3.69 15.42 -28.16
CA ALA A 151 -4.82 15.58 -29.07
C ALA A 151 -5.60 14.27 -29.33
N THR A 152 -5.01 13.10 -29.08
CA THR A 152 -5.65 11.79 -29.26
C THR A 152 -6.16 11.16 -27.96
N VAL A 153 -5.95 11.79 -26.80
CA VAL A 153 -6.37 11.25 -25.50
C VAL A 153 -7.90 11.33 -25.35
N ASP A 154 -8.53 10.25 -24.89
CA ASP A 154 -9.91 10.31 -24.41
C ASP A 154 -9.96 11.29 -23.22
N ARG A 155 -10.76 12.35 -23.37
CA ARG A 155 -10.91 13.42 -22.37
C ARG A 155 -11.30 12.91 -20.99
N ARG A 156 -11.95 11.74 -20.90
CA ARG A 156 -12.31 11.10 -19.61
C ARG A 156 -11.09 10.61 -18.82
N LEU A 157 -9.98 10.34 -19.50
CA LEU A 157 -8.73 9.91 -18.87
C LEU A 157 -7.91 11.09 -18.34
N ILE A 158 -8.29 12.34 -18.65
CA ILE A 158 -7.59 13.52 -18.14
C ILE A 158 -7.93 13.72 -16.66
N LEU A 159 -6.90 13.65 -15.81
CA LEU A 159 -7.00 13.94 -14.38
C LEU A 159 -7.15 15.45 -14.15
N CYS A 160 -8.38 15.94 -14.31
CA CYS A 160 -8.74 17.36 -14.39
C CYS A 160 -8.44 18.24 -13.15
N ARG A 161 -7.95 17.63 -12.07
CA ARG A 161 -7.55 18.28 -10.82
C ARG A 161 -6.06 18.09 -10.50
N SER A 162 -5.34 17.34 -11.33
CA SER A 162 -3.96 16.94 -11.06
C SER A 162 -2.98 17.63 -12.00
N LEU A 163 -1.75 17.80 -11.54
CA LEU A 163 -0.62 18.10 -12.42
C LEU A 163 -0.38 16.89 -13.35
N PRO A 164 0.12 17.11 -14.58
CA PRO A 164 0.51 18.40 -15.15
C PRO A 164 -0.65 19.19 -15.78
N TRP A 165 -1.83 18.55 -15.93
CA TRP A 165 -2.96 19.06 -16.71
C TRP A 165 -3.42 20.46 -16.30
N THR A 166 -3.48 20.72 -14.99
CA THR A 166 -3.89 22.04 -14.47
C THR A 166 -2.94 23.16 -14.89
N ARG A 167 -1.64 22.88 -15.09
CA ARG A 167 -0.69 23.87 -15.63
C ARG A 167 -0.79 23.99 -17.15
N TRP A 168 -0.89 22.87 -17.86
CA TRP A 168 -0.96 22.89 -19.32
C TRP A 168 -2.27 23.47 -19.86
N ALA A 169 -3.37 23.42 -19.10
CA ALA A 169 -4.62 24.10 -19.45
C ALA A 169 -4.46 25.63 -19.62
N ALA A 170 -3.47 26.25 -18.98
CA ALA A 170 -3.18 27.67 -19.20
C ALA A 170 -2.51 27.95 -20.55
N GLN A 171 -1.97 26.91 -21.21
CA GLN A 171 -1.21 26.99 -22.46
C GLN A 171 -1.99 26.42 -23.66
N ASP A 172 -2.99 25.57 -23.41
CA ASP A 172 -3.75 24.85 -24.44
C ASP A 172 -5.26 24.86 -24.14
N GLU A 173 -6.02 25.56 -24.99
CA GLU A 173 -7.48 25.62 -24.88
C GLU A 173 -8.15 24.24 -24.99
N ARG A 174 -7.54 23.28 -25.69
CA ARG A 174 -8.09 21.92 -25.82
C ARG A 174 -7.96 21.17 -24.51
N VAL A 175 -6.83 21.32 -23.82
CA VAL A 175 -6.62 20.76 -22.48
C VAL A 175 -7.58 21.43 -21.50
N ALA A 176 -7.73 22.75 -21.56
CA ALA A 176 -8.68 23.49 -20.72
C ALA A 176 -10.13 23.00 -20.92
N ALA A 177 -10.57 22.81 -22.16
CA ALA A 177 -11.89 22.28 -22.47
C ALA A 177 -12.08 20.85 -21.92
N ALA A 178 -11.08 19.98 -22.07
CA ALA A 178 -11.15 18.63 -21.54
C ALA A 178 -11.23 18.56 -20.01
N ILE A 179 -10.54 19.47 -19.30
CA ILE A 179 -10.68 19.62 -17.84
C ILE A 179 -12.12 19.95 -17.45
N VAL A 180 -12.79 20.85 -18.18
CA VAL A 180 -14.19 21.21 -17.92
C VAL A 180 -15.12 20.01 -18.13
N ASP A 181 -14.95 19.28 -19.24
CA ASP A 181 -15.74 18.08 -19.55
C ASP A 181 -15.60 17.01 -18.44
N ALA A 182 -14.37 16.73 -18.02
CA ALA A 182 -14.08 15.74 -16.98
C ALA A 182 -14.66 16.16 -15.61
N ARG A 183 -14.60 17.45 -15.25
CA ARG A 183 -15.22 17.96 -14.01
C ARG A 183 -16.73 17.76 -14.02
N ASN A 184 -17.39 18.10 -15.12
CA ASN A 184 -18.83 17.95 -15.26
C ASN A 184 -19.25 16.47 -15.18
N ALA A 185 -18.47 15.55 -15.77
CA ALA A 185 -18.72 14.12 -15.67
C ALA A 185 -18.57 13.58 -14.24
N SER A 186 -17.67 14.16 -13.43
CA SER A 186 -17.40 13.74 -12.04
C SER A 186 -18.40 14.28 -11.01
N ALA A 187 -19.32 15.19 -11.39
CA ALA A 187 -20.27 15.84 -10.49
C ALA A 187 -21.39 14.88 -10.05
N ARG A 188 -21.06 13.96 -9.15
CA ARG A 188 -22.04 13.09 -8.48
C ARG A 188 -22.56 13.82 -7.22
N PRO A 189 -23.89 13.90 -7.01
CA PRO A 189 -24.42 14.42 -5.75
C PRO A 189 -23.91 13.56 -4.60
N LEU A 190 -23.35 14.19 -3.57
CA LEU A 190 -23.08 13.51 -2.30
C LEU A 190 -24.43 13.21 -1.66
N SER A 191 -24.79 11.93 -1.58
CA SER A 191 -25.87 11.50 -0.69
C SER A 191 -25.34 11.51 0.73
N GLU A 192 -26.12 12.01 1.69
CA GLU A 192 -25.82 11.82 3.10
C GLU A 192 -25.76 10.32 3.40
N PRO A 193 -24.69 9.83 4.05
CA PRO A 193 -24.65 8.44 4.48
C PRO A 193 -25.77 8.20 5.49
N PRO A 194 -26.37 6.99 5.51
CA PRO A 194 -27.34 6.63 6.52
C PRO A 194 -26.70 6.74 7.93
N ALA A 195 -27.48 7.16 8.92
CA ALA A 195 -27.02 7.23 10.30
C ALA A 195 -26.68 5.84 10.86
N ASP A 196 -25.62 5.77 11.67
CA ASP A 196 -25.22 4.54 12.36
C ASP A 196 -26.28 4.09 13.38
N PRO A 197 -26.46 2.78 13.61
CA PRO A 197 -27.36 2.31 14.65
C PRO A 197 -26.83 2.63 16.05
N GLU A 198 -27.74 2.95 16.96
CA GLU A 198 -27.42 3.06 18.39
C GLU A 198 -26.81 1.76 18.93
N LEU A 199 -25.89 1.86 19.91
CA LEU A 199 -25.16 0.71 20.47
C LEU A 199 -26.07 -0.44 20.92
N ALA A 200 -27.22 -0.13 21.55
CA ALA A 200 -28.16 -1.16 22.00
C ALA A 200 -28.79 -1.92 20.82
N GLN A 201 -29.02 -1.25 19.69
CA GLN A 201 -29.52 -1.85 18.46
C GLN A 201 -28.44 -2.67 17.76
N ALA A 202 -27.21 -2.14 17.71
CA ALA A 202 -26.05 -2.86 17.19
C ALA A 202 -25.83 -4.19 17.93
N ARG A 203 -25.91 -4.21 19.26
CA ARG A 203 -25.81 -5.45 20.06
C ARG A 203 -26.84 -6.51 19.66
N ARG A 204 -28.10 -6.11 19.43
CA ARG A 204 -29.17 -7.03 18.99
C ARG A 204 -28.89 -7.61 17.61
N TRP A 205 -28.48 -6.76 16.67
CA TRP A 205 -28.21 -7.17 15.29
C TRP A 205 -26.93 -8.01 15.17
N ALA A 206 -25.88 -7.66 15.91
CA ALA A 206 -24.64 -8.44 15.96
C ALA A 206 -24.84 -9.85 16.57
N ALA A 207 -25.87 -10.04 17.40
CA ALA A 207 -26.25 -11.35 17.92
C ALA A 207 -26.94 -12.24 16.86
N THR A 208 -27.35 -11.69 15.71
CA THR A 208 -27.99 -12.41 14.61
C THR A 208 -27.10 -12.37 13.37
N PRO A 209 -26.29 -13.42 13.11
CA PRO A 209 -25.29 -13.46 12.04
C PRO A 209 -25.79 -13.09 10.65
N ASP A 210 -27.01 -13.54 10.30
CA ASP A 210 -27.60 -13.34 8.98
C ASP A 210 -28.39 -12.03 8.88
N HIS A 211 -28.31 -11.18 9.91
CA HIS A 211 -28.99 -9.89 9.90
C HIS A 211 -28.35 -8.97 8.84
N PRO A 212 -29.13 -8.24 8.02
CA PRO A 212 -28.57 -7.40 6.95
C PRO A 212 -27.62 -6.31 7.47
N GLN A 213 -27.82 -5.86 8.71
CA GLN A 213 -26.99 -4.85 9.38
C GLN A 213 -25.91 -5.45 10.29
N TYR A 214 -25.63 -6.76 10.20
CA TYR A 214 -24.65 -7.44 11.05
C TYR A 214 -23.29 -6.74 11.04
N TRP A 215 -22.70 -6.52 9.86
CA TRP A 215 -21.36 -5.94 9.76
C TRP A 215 -21.27 -4.49 10.25
N LEU A 216 -22.25 -3.66 9.90
CA LEU A 216 -22.36 -2.30 10.44
C LEU A 216 -22.45 -2.32 11.97
N SER A 217 -23.20 -3.28 12.53
CA SER A 217 -23.34 -3.43 13.97
C SER A 217 -22.02 -3.80 14.63
N VAL A 218 -21.29 -4.77 14.06
CA VAL A 218 -19.97 -5.17 14.56
C VAL A 218 -18.98 -3.99 14.51
N TRP A 219 -19.04 -3.15 13.47
CA TRP A 219 -18.23 -1.93 13.42
C TRP A 219 -18.57 -0.93 14.54
N VAL A 220 -19.87 -0.72 14.82
CA VAL A 220 -20.30 0.08 15.98
C VAL A 220 -19.77 -0.51 17.29
N LEU A 221 -19.83 -1.84 17.46
CA LEU A 221 -19.25 -2.52 18.63
C LEU A 221 -17.74 -2.33 18.71
N ALA A 222 -17.01 -2.39 17.59
CA ALA A 222 -15.57 -2.20 17.57
C ALA A 222 -15.19 -0.77 17.99
N THR A 223 -15.95 0.22 17.53
CA THR A 223 -15.70 1.64 17.79
C THR A 223 -16.11 2.07 19.20
N THR A 224 -17.28 1.63 19.67
CA THR A 224 -17.93 2.18 20.88
C THR A 224 -18.23 1.14 21.97
N GLY A 225 -18.14 -0.15 21.65
CA GLY A 225 -18.45 -1.24 22.57
C GLY A 225 -17.46 -1.41 23.71
N ASP A 226 -17.81 -2.30 24.63
CA ASP A 226 -17.07 -2.60 25.86
C ASP A 226 -16.75 -4.10 25.97
N GLU A 227 -16.29 -4.56 27.14
CA GLU A 227 -15.92 -5.96 27.39
C GLU A 227 -17.03 -6.98 27.09
N HIS A 228 -18.31 -6.59 27.17
CA HIS A 228 -19.44 -7.46 26.85
C HIS A 228 -19.55 -7.78 25.36
N ASP A 229 -18.95 -6.94 24.51
CA ASP A 229 -19.05 -7.04 23.04
C ASP A 229 -17.91 -7.86 22.42
N VAL A 230 -16.85 -8.16 23.20
CA VAL A 230 -15.69 -8.98 22.78
C VAL A 230 -16.08 -10.31 22.13
N PRO A 231 -17.05 -11.10 22.64
CA PRO A 231 -17.43 -12.37 22.01
C PRO A 231 -17.97 -12.17 20.58
N ALA A 232 -18.76 -11.11 20.36
CA ALA A 232 -19.32 -10.80 19.05
C ALA A 232 -18.21 -10.35 18.08
N LEU A 233 -17.26 -9.53 18.56
CA LEU A 233 -16.10 -9.09 17.78
C LEU A 233 -15.19 -10.26 17.37
N LEU A 234 -14.88 -11.17 18.31
CA LEU A 234 -14.10 -12.38 18.01
C LEU A 234 -14.84 -13.29 17.02
N GLY A 235 -16.15 -13.43 17.18
CA GLY A 235 -17.00 -14.17 16.24
C GLY A 235 -17.00 -13.55 14.84
N ALA A 236 -17.01 -12.23 14.74
CA ALA A 236 -16.94 -11.50 13.48
C ALA A 236 -15.58 -11.68 12.79
N VAL A 237 -14.47 -11.61 13.53
CA VAL A 237 -13.12 -11.89 13.00
C VAL A 237 -13.02 -13.29 12.41
N GLY A 238 -13.71 -14.28 12.99
CA GLY A 238 -13.79 -15.63 12.44
C GLY A 238 -14.59 -15.75 11.14
N ARG A 239 -15.38 -14.73 10.78
CA ARG A 239 -16.26 -14.69 9.61
C ARG A 239 -15.74 -13.86 8.45
N VAL A 240 -14.79 -12.96 8.70
CA VAL A 240 -14.18 -12.16 7.62
C VAL A 240 -13.53 -13.12 6.63
N ARG A 241 -14.07 -13.18 5.42
CA ARG A 241 -13.48 -13.95 4.34
C ARG A 241 -12.31 -13.16 3.77
N THR A 242 -11.19 -13.82 3.50
CA THR A 242 -9.99 -13.18 2.93
C THR A 242 -10.16 -12.76 1.47
N ARG A 243 -11.24 -13.19 0.80
CA ARG A 243 -11.38 -13.10 -0.66
C ARG A 243 -12.39 -12.08 -1.19
N ASP A 244 -13.42 -11.69 -0.44
CA ASP A 244 -14.53 -10.94 -1.05
C ASP A 244 -14.21 -9.45 -1.16
N GLY A 245 -13.81 -9.01 -2.36
CA GLY A 245 -13.62 -7.61 -2.79
C GLY A 245 -14.91 -6.76 -2.84
N GLY A 246 -15.91 -7.08 -2.01
CA GLY A 246 -17.08 -6.26 -1.80
C GLY A 246 -16.80 -5.23 -0.71
N LEU A 247 -17.23 -3.99 -0.93
CA LEU A 247 -17.14 -2.87 0.02
C LEU A 247 -17.38 -3.30 1.48
N GLY A 248 -16.34 -3.19 2.32
CA GLY A 248 -16.51 -2.45 3.58
C GLY A 248 -15.92 -3.00 4.87
N TRP A 249 -15.54 -4.28 4.99
CA TRP A 249 -15.26 -4.84 6.32
C TRP A 249 -13.91 -5.56 6.39
N CYS A 250 -12.89 -4.78 6.72
CA CYS A 250 -11.50 -5.21 6.91
C CYS A 250 -11.26 -5.65 8.36
N TYR A 251 -10.26 -6.51 8.59
CA TYR A 251 -9.85 -6.90 9.94
C TYR A 251 -9.38 -5.70 10.76
N ARG A 252 -8.91 -4.64 10.10
CA ARG A 252 -8.35 -3.44 10.72
C ARG A 252 -9.23 -2.90 11.85
N ASP A 253 -10.51 -2.64 11.59
CA ASP A 253 -11.42 -2.03 12.57
C ASP A 253 -11.76 -2.99 13.71
N LEU A 254 -11.98 -4.28 13.39
CA LEU A 254 -12.26 -5.31 14.40
C LEU A 254 -11.08 -5.52 15.34
N VAL A 255 -9.87 -5.59 14.78
CA VAL A 255 -8.61 -5.71 15.52
C VAL A 255 -8.38 -4.46 16.36
N ALA A 256 -8.62 -3.26 15.80
CA ALA A 256 -8.51 -2.00 16.54
C ALA A 256 -9.49 -1.96 17.73
N GLY A 257 -10.74 -2.36 17.52
CA GLY A 257 -11.77 -2.42 18.57
C GLY A 257 -11.42 -3.40 19.69
N LEU A 258 -11.00 -4.63 19.33
CA LEU A 258 -10.54 -5.60 20.32
C LEU A 258 -9.31 -5.12 21.10
N THR A 259 -8.37 -4.46 20.42
CA THR A 259 -7.17 -3.88 21.05
C THR A 259 -7.54 -2.74 22.01
N ARG A 260 -8.51 -1.90 21.63
CA ARG A 260 -9.03 -0.81 22.47
C ARG A 260 -9.71 -1.34 23.72
N ILE A 261 -10.55 -2.37 23.59
CA ILE A 261 -11.29 -2.95 24.72
C ILE A 261 -10.32 -3.69 25.66
N GLY A 262 -9.37 -4.44 25.11
CA GLY A 262 -8.35 -5.12 25.90
C GLY A 262 -8.88 -6.31 26.72
N GLY A 263 -8.06 -6.76 27.67
CA GLY A 263 -8.37 -7.87 28.58
C GLY A 263 -8.12 -9.26 28.00
N ASP A 264 -8.09 -10.26 28.90
CA ASP A 264 -7.74 -11.66 28.58
C ASP A 264 -8.64 -12.28 27.51
N ARG A 265 -9.91 -11.86 27.48
CA ARG A 265 -10.85 -12.35 26.48
C ARG A 265 -10.53 -11.80 25.09
N ALA A 266 -10.20 -10.51 24.97
CA ALA A 266 -9.81 -9.94 23.68
C ALA A 266 -8.47 -10.51 23.19
N ALA A 267 -7.53 -10.77 24.12
CA ALA A 267 -6.23 -11.39 23.83
C ALA A 267 -6.33 -12.78 23.16
N GLN A 268 -7.50 -13.44 23.20
CA GLN A 268 -7.75 -14.68 22.44
C GLN A 268 -7.61 -14.52 20.93
N ILE A 269 -7.57 -13.27 20.40
CA ILE A 269 -7.31 -13.01 18.98
C ILE A 269 -5.84 -13.26 18.58
N VAL A 270 -4.89 -13.30 19.51
CA VAL A 270 -3.43 -13.33 19.22
C VAL A 270 -3.01 -14.45 18.23
N PRO A 271 -3.48 -15.71 18.34
CA PRO A 271 -3.16 -16.74 17.35
C PRO A 271 -3.66 -16.41 15.94
N ARG A 272 -4.79 -15.70 15.82
CA ARG A 272 -5.30 -15.23 14.52
C ARG A 272 -4.45 -14.07 13.99
N LEU A 273 -4.05 -13.12 14.83
CA LEU A 273 -3.14 -12.02 14.46
C LEU A 273 -1.83 -12.55 13.87
N LYS A 274 -1.23 -13.56 14.50
CA LYS A 274 0.01 -14.21 14.01
C LYS A 274 -0.15 -14.82 12.61
N ARG A 275 -1.35 -15.28 12.24
CA ARG A 275 -1.65 -15.78 10.88
C ARG A 275 -1.91 -14.65 9.89
N LEU A 276 -2.63 -13.61 10.31
CA LEU A 276 -2.95 -12.44 9.47
C LEU A 276 -1.69 -11.67 9.04
N TRP A 277 -0.61 -11.74 9.82
CA TRP A 277 0.69 -11.17 9.45
C TRP A 277 1.16 -11.60 8.04
N PHE A 278 0.90 -12.86 7.66
CA PHE A 278 1.28 -13.45 6.37
C PHE A 278 0.23 -13.28 5.27
N SER A 279 -0.86 -12.56 5.55
CA SER A 279 -1.91 -12.32 4.57
C SER A 279 -1.46 -11.30 3.50
N PRO A 280 -2.10 -11.29 2.33
CA PRO A 280 -1.87 -10.27 1.30
C PRO A 280 -2.53 -8.91 1.62
N HIS A 281 -3.31 -8.81 2.70
CA HIS A 281 -3.93 -7.57 3.18
C HIS A 281 -2.93 -6.73 3.97
N THR A 282 -1.85 -6.34 3.30
CA THR A 282 -0.72 -5.56 3.84
C THR A 282 -1.18 -4.32 4.60
N TYR A 283 -2.11 -3.55 4.05
CA TYR A 283 -2.71 -2.36 4.66
C TYR A 283 -3.35 -2.61 6.05
N GLU A 284 -3.67 -3.86 6.43
CA GLU A 284 -4.17 -4.21 7.76
C GLU A 284 -3.06 -4.52 8.78
N ARG A 285 -1.83 -4.73 8.30
CA ARG A 285 -0.70 -5.26 9.08
C ARG A 285 -0.29 -4.35 10.23
N ALA A 286 -0.46 -3.04 10.12
CA ALA A 286 -0.21 -2.13 11.25
C ALA A 286 -1.19 -2.31 12.40
N ALA A 287 -2.48 -2.57 12.12
CA ALA A 287 -3.45 -2.90 13.16
C ALA A 287 -3.10 -4.23 13.82
N VAL A 288 -2.67 -5.22 13.03
CA VAL A 288 -2.17 -6.51 13.52
C VAL A 288 -0.97 -6.32 14.45
N LEU A 289 0.04 -5.55 14.04
CA LEU A 289 1.24 -5.29 14.83
C LEU A 289 0.90 -4.55 16.13
N LYS A 290 0.04 -3.52 16.06
CA LYS A 290 -0.41 -2.76 17.23
C LYS A 290 -1.09 -3.65 18.26
N ALA A 291 -1.97 -4.53 17.80
CA ALA A 291 -2.64 -5.51 18.65
C ALA A 291 -1.66 -6.52 19.26
N LEU A 292 -0.71 -7.03 18.47
CA LEU A 292 0.32 -7.94 18.96
C LEU A 292 1.20 -7.29 20.04
N VAL A 293 1.54 -6.01 19.89
CA VAL A 293 2.28 -5.25 20.91
C VAL A 293 1.43 -5.03 22.16
N ALA A 294 0.15 -4.67 22.01
CA ALA A 294 -0.74 -4.41 23.14
C ALA A 294 -1.04 -5.65 23.98
N PHE A 295 -1.13 -6.82 23.35
CA PHE A 295 -1.38 -8.11 24.01
C PHE A 295 -0.10 -8.90 24.36
N ALA A 296 1.08 -8.34 24.12
CA ALA A 296 2.34 -9.00 24.43
C ALA A 296 2.55 -9.11 25.94
N PRO A 297 3.07 -10.24 26.46
CA PRO A 297 3.54 -10.33 27.83
C PRO A 297 4.62 -9.28 28.11
N ALA A 298 4.68 -8.81 29.36
CA ALA A 298 5.67 -7.81 29.76
C ALA A 298 7.10 -8.33 29.51
N GLY A 299 7.89 -7.56 28.76
CA GLY A 299 9.28 -7.92 28.43
C GLY A 299 9.44 -8.90 27.26
N GLU A 300 8.35 -9.36 26.64
CA GLU A 300 8.37 -10.30 25.51
C GLU A 300 7.78 -9.65 24.24
N PRO A 301 8.50 -8.69 23.62
CA PRO A 301 8.01 -8.03 22.42
C PRO A 301 7.78 -9.04 21.27
N PRO A 302 6.72 -8.86 20.47
CA PRO A 302 6.47 -9.74 19.34
C PRO A 302 7.59 -9.61 18.30
N TRP A 303 8.03 -10.74 17.75
CA TRP A 303 9.11 -10.81 16.75
C TRP A 303 8.77 -10.03 15.46
N GLN A 304 7.48 -9.80 15.20
CA GLN A 304 6.99 -8.97 14.10
C GLN A 304 7.48 -7.52 14.16
N LEU A 305 7.89 -7.01 15.34
CA LEU A 305 8.54 -5.70 15.44
C LEU A 305 9.89 -5.67 14.72
N LEU A 306 10.64 -6.77 14.73
CA LEU A 306 11.89 -6.84 13.98
C LEU A 306 11.59 -6.85 12.48
N GLU A 307 10.75 -7.78 12.02
CA GLU A 307 10.40 -7.86 10.60
C GLU A 307 9.75 -6.56 10.08
N GLY A 308 8.94 -5.91 10.92
CA GLY A 308 8.22 -4.68 10.60
C GLY A 308 9.12 -3.53 10.17
N LEU A 309 10.41 -3.50 10.52
CA LEU A 309 11.37 -2.47 10.06
C LEU A 309 11.67 -2.54 8.55
N TRP A 310 11.31 -3.63 7.90
CA TRP A 310 11.49 -3.85 6.45
C TRP A 310 10.16 -4.00 5.72
N ASP A 311 9.04 -3.83 6.40
CA ASP A 311 7.71 -4.00 5.81
C ASP A 311 7.42 -2.99 4.70
N CYS A 312 6.49 -3.31 3.78
CA CYS A 312 6.07 -2.38 2.74
C CYS A 312 5.23 -1.22 3.25
N GLU A 313 4.49 -1.40 4.34
CA GLU A 313 3.61 -0.36 4.88
C GLU A 313 4.38 0.59 5.81
N ALA A 314 4.32 1.90 5.55
CA ALA A 314 5.00 2.90 6.37
C ALA A 314 4.52 2.88 7.83
N ASN A 315 3.22 2.74 8.07
CA ASN A 315 2.67 2.65 9.43
C ASN A 315 3.13 1.40 10.20
N VAL A 316 3.47 0.30 9.52
CA VAL A 316 4.11 -0.87 10.14
C VAL A 316 5.54 -0.54 10.52
N ARG A 317 6.30 0.10 9.62
CA ARG A 317 7.68 0.54 9.88
C ARG A 317 7.76 1.56 11.01
N GLU A 318 6.83 2.51 11.09
CA GLU A 318 6.74 3.51 12.15
C GLU A 318 6.56 2.86 13.52
N LEU A 319 5.55 1.97 13.63
CA LEU A 319 5.27 1.25 14.87
C LEU A 319 6.43 0.32 15.25
N ALA A 320 7.01 -0.37 14.27
CA ALA A 320 8.20 -1.18 14.48
C ALA A 320 9.36 -0.33 15.02
N ALA A 321 9.64 0.81 14.39
CA ALA A 321 10.70 1.72 14.81
C ALA A 321 10.49 2.23 16.24
N ALA A 322 9.26 2.56 16.62
CA ALA A 322 8.92 3.04 17.96
C ALA A 322 9.14 1.98 19.06
N HIS A 323 8.94 0.69 18.77
CA HIS A 323 8.86 -0.35 19.79
C HIS A 323 9.95 -1.43 19.72
N VAL A 324 10.71 -1.54 18.62
CA VAL A 324 11.71 -2.59 18.46
C VAL A 324 12.77 -2.55 19.57
N GLN A 325 13.24 -3.72 20.00
CA GLN A 325 14.38 -3.82 20.89
C GLN A 325 15.67 -3.37 20.18
N LEU A 326 16.48 -2.56 20.86
CA LEU A 326 17.73 -2.04 20.30
C LEU A 326 18.86 -3.08 20.37
N THR A 327 19.32 -3.50 19.21
CA THR A 327 20.48 -4.37 18.97
C THR A 327 21.41 -3.68 17.96
N GLY A 328 22.57 -4.27 17.65
CA GLY A 328 23.44 -3.75 16.58
C GLY A 328 22.70 -3.67 15.23
N THR A 329 21.98 -4.75 14.88
CA THR A 329 21.20 -4.85 13.65
C THR A 329 20.06 -3.84 13.59
N THR A 330 19.25 -3.72 14.65
CA THR A 330 18.11 -2.79 14.63
C THR A 330 18.56 -1.33 14.66
N ARG A 331 19.67 -1.00 15.35
CA ARG A 331 20.26 0.35 15.27
C ARG A 331 20.75 0.69 13.86
N ALA A 332 21.38 -0.25 13.15
CA ALA A 332 21.80 -0.04 11.78
C ALA A 332 20.58 0.20 10.87
N ARG A 333 19.54 -0.62 11.01
CA ARG A 333 18.31 -0.45 10.23
C ARG A 333 17.57 0.86 10.54
N LEU A 334 17.50 1.28 11.80
CA LEU A 334 16.89 2.56 12.18
C LEU A 334 17.66 3.75 11.59
N ARG A 335 19.00 3.70 11.51
CA ARG A 335 19.79 4.75 10.84
C ARG A 335 19.50 4.81 9.35
N TYR A 336 19.41 3.65 8.70
CA TYR A 336 18.98 3.56 7.31
C TYR A 336 17.61 4.24 7.12
N LEU A 337 16.60 3.85 7.90
CA LEU A 337 15.25 4.41 7.78
C LEU A 337 15.22 5.93 8.04
N ARG A 338 15.97 6.42 9.03
CA ARG A 338 16.08 7.84 9.37
C ARG A 338 16.64 8.68 8.21
N ASP A 339 17.64 8.15 7.52
CA ASP A 339 18.39 8.89 6.50
C ASP A 339 17.86 8.65 5.07
N ASP A 340 16.89 7.75 4.91
CA ASP A 340 16.36 7.37 3.61
C ASP A 340 15.45 8.46 2.99
N PRO A 341 15.78 9.00 1.80
CA PRO A 341 14.97 10.01 1.12
C PRO A 341 13.62 9.47 0.60
N MET A 342 13.49 8.15 0.42
CA MET A 342 12.24 7.52 -0.01
C MET A 342 11.24 7.37 1.15
N GLU A 343 11.70 7.47 2.39
CA GLU A 343 10.90 7.21 3.58
C GLU A 343 10.02 8.40 4.01
N THR A 344 8.89 8.09 4.64
CA THR A 344 7.98 9.11 5.16
C THR A 344 8.62 9.90 6.32
N PRO A 345 8.24 11.18 6.51
CA PRO A 345 8.67 11.95 7.67
C PRO A 345 8.36 11.28 9.02
N GLU A 346 7.23 10.58 9.12
CA GLU A 346 6.76 9.90 10.34
C GLU A 346 7.69 8.77 10.75
N VAL A 347 8.03 7.88 9.80
CA VAL A 347 8.96 6.77 10.06
C VAL A 347 10.37 7.29 10.36
N ARG A 348 10.84 8.31 9.63
CA ARG A 348 12.13 8.96 9.92
C ARG A 348 12.18 9.55 11.33
N GLY A 349 11.11 10.22 11.74
CA GLY A 349 10.95 10.77 13.08
C GLY A 349 10.96 9.70 14.16
N ALA A 350 10.18 8.63 13.98
CA ALA A 350 10.14 7.48 14.90
C ALA A 350 11.52 6.81 15.02
N ALA A 351 12.23 6.64 13.91
CA ALA A 351 13.58 6.07 13.89
C ALA A 351 14.61 6.96 14.60
N ALA A 352 14.58 8.27 14.36
CA ALA A 352 15.44 9.23 15.04
C ALA A 352 15.20 9.21 16.56
N GLN A 353 13.95 9.32 16.98
CA GLN A 353 13.57 9.30 18.40
C GLN A 353 14.00 8.00 19.08
N ARG A 354 13.90 6.86 18.39
CA ARG A 354 14.31 5.56 18.94
C ARG A 354 15.82 5.46 19.14
N LEU A 355 16.62 6.13 18.31
CA LEU A 355 18.07 6.08 18.35
C LEU A 355 18.70 6.94 19.46
N GLY A 356 17.99 7.96 19.94
CA GLY A 356 18.48 8.93 20.94
C GLY A 356 18.98 10.19 20.27
#